data_AF-A0A969FNJ2-F1
#
_entry.id   AF-A0A969FNJ2-F1
#
_cell.length_a   1.000
_cell.length_b   1.000
_cell.length_c   1.000
_cell.angle_alpha   90.00
_cell.angle_beta   90.00
_cell.angle_gamma   90.00
#
_symmetry.space_group_name_H-M   'P 1'
#
loop_
_entity.id
_entity.type
_entity.pdbx_description
1 polymer ?
#
loop_
_entity_poly.entity_id
_entity_poly.type
_entity_poly.pdbx_seq_one_letter_code
_entity_poly.pdbx_strand_id
1 'polypeptide(L)'
;MGDTRRKPEIVTFKADPDLVDAMRGIPNRSEFIREAILAALADVCPVCRGQGTLTAVQRRHWEEFSKEHTVESCDKCRNPRLVCHAQEHRIEDPPSARTCAPETEE
;
A
#
# COMPACT_ATOMS: atom_id res chain seq x y z
N MET A 1 25.75 -9.49 16.79
CA MET A 1 24.31 -9.38 17.11
C MET A 1 24.06 -8.05 17.81
N GLY A 2 23.18 -7.22 17.27
CA GLY A 2 22.72 -6.00 17.94
C GLY A 2 21.28 -5.74 17.52
N ASP A 3 20.33 -6.27 18.29
CA ASP A 3 18.91 -5.96 18.15
C ASP A 3 18.72 -4.50 18.58
N THR A 4 18.83 -3.58 17.62
CA THR A 4 18.53 -2.17 17.83
C THR A 4 17.02 -2.07 17.89
N ARG A 5 16.45 -2.31 19.08
CA ARG A 5 15.04 -2.06 19.38
C ARG A 5 14.78 -0.56 19.17
N ARG A 6 14.46 -0.18 17.93
CA ARG A 6 14.21 1.22 17.56
C ARG A 6 13.09 1.73 18.44
N LYS A 7 13.31 2.85 19.12
CA LYS A 7 12.26 3.50 19.90
C LYS A 7 11.09 3.80 18.95
N PRO A 8 9.85 3.47 19.34
CA PRO A 8 8.69 3.84 18.55
C PRO A 8 8.64 5.37 18.41
N GLU A 9 8.44 5.84 17.18
CA GLU A 9 8.24 7.25 16.89
C GLU A 9 6.83 7.66 17.36
N ILE A 10 6.73 8.83 18.01
CA ILE A 10 5.47 9.35 18.52
C ILE A 10 4.88 10.29 17.47
N VAL A 11 3.72 9.94 16.94
CA VAL A 11 2.93 10.78 16.04
C VAL A 11 1.69 11.27 16.79
N THR A 12 1.50 12.59 16.85
CA THR A 12 0.33 13.23 17.46
C THR A 12 -0.48 13.93 16.39
N PHE A 13 -1.77 13.64 16.31
CA PHE A 13 -2.71 14.33 15.43
C PHE A 13 -3.95 14.76 16.20
N LYS A 14 -4.64 15.79 15.69
CA LYS A 14 -5.94 16.21 16.20
C LYS A 14 -7.00 15.31 15.57
N ALA A 15 -7.80 14.65 16.40
CA ALA A 15 -8.91 13.83 15.96
C ALA A 15 -10.21 14.64 15.90
N ASP A 16 -11.05 14.33 14.92
CA ASP A 16 -12.41 14.84 14.86
C ASP A 16 -13.23 14.36 16.08
N PRO A 17 -14.15 15.16 16.64
CA PRO A 17 -14.98 14.75 17.77
C PRO A 17 -15.73 13.43 17.54
N ASP A 18 -16.21 13.19 16.31
CA ASP A 18 -16.94 11.98 15.97
C ASP A 18 -16.04 10.74 16.07
N LEU A 19 -14.77 10.87 15.67
CA LEU A 19 -13.78 9.80 15.80
C LEU A 19 -13.46 9.52 17.29
N VAL A 20 -13.33 10.57 18.10
CA VAL A 20 -13.08 10.43 19.54
C VAL A 20 -14.23 9.69 20.23
N ASP A 21 -15.46 10.00 19.84
CA ASP A 21 -16.66 9.37 20.37
C ASP A 21 -16.84 7.93 19.87
N ALA A 22 -16.56 7.65 18.60
CA ALA A 22 -16.56 6.29 18.06
C ALA A 22 -15.52 5.39 18.76
N MET A 23 -14.42 5.97 19.24
CA MET A 23 -13.38 5.27 19.98
C MET A 23 -13.66 5.14 21.49
N ARG A 24 -14.77 5.71 21.98
CA ARG A 24 -15.13 5.66 23.40
C ARG A 24 -15.42 4.22 23.81
N GLY A 25 -14.73 3.75 24.86
CA GLY A 25 -14.86 2.37 25.36
C GLY A 25 -13.82 1.38 24.84
N ILE A 26 -12.99 1.77 23.86
CA ILE A 26 -11.84 0.96 23.44
C ILE A 26 -10.76 1.02 24.54
N PRO A 27 -10.36 -0.13 25.13
CA PRO A 27 -9.46 -0.15 26.28
C PRO A 27 -8.03 0.28 25.90
N ASN A 28 -7.54 -0.14 24.74
CA ASN A 28 -6.22 0.24 24.22
C ASN A 28 -6.36 0.96 22.87
N ARG A 29 -6.66 2.25 22.93
CA ARG A 29 -6.88 3.10 21.74
C ARG A 29 -5.66 3.14 20.82
N SER A 30 -4.45 3.17 21.38
CA SER A 30 -3.22 3.27 20.61
C SER A 30 -2.92 2.00 19.80
N GLU A 31 -3.17 0.83 20.38
CA GLU A 31 -3.07 -0.45 19.67
C GLU A 31 -4.13 -0.56 18.58
N PHE A 32 -5.39 -0.26 18.91
CA PHE A 32 -6.47 -0.25 17.94
C PHE A 32 -6.19 0.68 16.74
N ILE A 33 -5.74 1.91 16.98
CA ILE A 33 -5.37 2.86 15.91
C ILE A 33 -4.23 2.27 15.07
N ARG A 34 -3.22 1.66 15.69
CA ARG A 34 -2.08 1.09 14.98
C ARG A 34 -2.52 -0.02 14.03
N GLU A 35 -3.32 -0.95 14.53
CA GLU A 35 -3.85 -2.06 13.72
C GLU A 35 -4.75 -1.55 12.60
N ALA A 36 -5.66 -0.62 12.89
CA ALA A 36 -6.54 -0.04 11.90
C ALA A 36 -5.77 0.70 10.78
N ILE A 37 -4.74 1.47 11.13
CA ILE A 37 -3.89 2.15 10.15
C ILE A 37 -3.09 1.13 9.33
N LEU A 38 -2.49 0.12 9.95
CA LEU A 38 -1.74 -0.92 9.23
C LEU A 38 -2.64 -1.69 8.25
N ALA A 39 -3.86 -2.04 8.67
CA ALA A 39 -4.85 -2.67 7.81
C ALA A 39 -5.25 -1.76 6.65
N ALA A 40 -5.55 -0.48 6.92
CA ALA A 40 -5.90 0.49 5.88
C ALA A 40 -4.75 0.70 4.88
N LEU A 41 -3.50 0.74 5.36
CA LEU A 41 -2.31 0.88 4.52
C LEU A 41 -2.02 -0.38 3.68
N ALA A 42 -2.46 -1.56 4.10
CA ALA A 42 -2.38 -2.74 3.26
C ALA A 42 -3.14 -2.52 1.94
N ASP A 43 -4.24 -1.76 1.96
CA ASP A 43 -5.09 -1.51 0.79
C ASP A 43 -4.83 -0.25 -0.02
N VAL A 44 -3.83 0.51 0.39
CA VAL A 44 -3.44 1.75 -0.26
C VAL A 44 -2.79 1.48 -1.61
N CYS A 45 -3.26 2.21 -2.63
CA CYS A 45 -2.57 2.24 -3.92
C CYS A 45 -1.18 2.88 -3.76
N PRO A 46 -0.10 2.14 -4.08
CA PRO A 46 1.28 2.56 -3.83
C PRO A 46 1.75 3.68 -4.77
N VAL A 47 1.03 3.94 -5.86
CA VAL A 47 1.33 5.03 -6.80
C VAL A 47 0.73 6.35 -6.33
N CYS A 48 -0.51 6.35 -5.84
CA CYS A 48 -1.20 7.58 -5.42
C CYS A 48 -1.03 7.90 -3.94
N ARG A 49 -0.14 7.20 -3.22
CA ARG A 49 0.16 7.41 -1.78
C ARG A 49 -1.08 7.39 -0.89
N GLY A 50 -2.04 6.51 -1.20
CA GLY A 50 -3.22 6.32 -0.36
C GLY A 50 -4.37 7.27 -0.63
N GLN A 51 -4.31 8.10 -1.69
CA GLN A 51 -5.49 8.80 -2.20
C GLN A 51 -6.56 7.88 -2.81
N GLY A 52 -6.21 6.63 -3.09
CA GLY A 52 -7.10 5.61 -3.66
C GLY A 52 -6.73 4.23 -3.12
N THR A 53 -7.66 3.29 -3.25
CA THR A 53 -7.53 1.92 -2.80
C THR A 53 -7.48 0.96 -4.00
N LEU A 54 -6.83 -0.18 -3.84
CA LEU A 54 -6.85 -1.25 -4.82
C LEU A 54 -7.96 -2.24 -4.44
N THR A 55 -8.82 -2.60 -5.39
CA THR A 55 -9.68 -3.79 -5.26
C THR A 55 -8.83 -5.05 -5.09
N ALA A 56 -9.41 -6.15 -4.59
CA ALA A 56 -8.69 -7.42 -4.43
C ALA A 56 -8.05 -7.90 -5.75
N VAL A 57 -8.76 -7.76 -6.87
CA VAL A 57 -8.25 -8.10 -8.20
C VAL A 57 -7.08 -7.18 -8.60
N GLN A 58 -7.22 -5.87 -8.42
CA GLN A 58 -6.13 -4.92 -8.71
C GLN A 58 -4.90 -5.16 -7.84
N ARG A 59 -5.08 -5.52 -6.56
CA ARG A 59 -3.98 -5.92 -5.67
C ARG A 59 -3.21 -7.09 -6.26
N ARG A 60 -3.89 -8.16 -6.66
CA ARG A 60 -3.23 -9.35 -7.22
C ARG A 60 -2.39 -8.98 -8.46
N HIS A 61 -2.94 -8.15 -9.34
CA HIS A 61 -2.20 -7.67 -10.50
C HIS A 61 -1.02 -6.79 -10.10
N TRP A 62 -1.18 -5.94 -9.10
CA TRP A 62 -0.11 -5.12 -8.56
C TRP A 62 1.01 -5.96 -7.95
N GLU A 63 0.68 -6.98 -7.16
CA GLU A 63 1.65 -7.88 -6.53
C GLU A 63 2.53 -8.57 -7.58
N GLU A 64 1.93 -9.08 -8.66
CA GLU A 64 2.67 -9.66 -9.78
C GLU A 64 3.58 -8.63 -10.46
N PHE A 65 3.02 -7.45 -10.79
CA PHE A 65 3.77 -6.37 -11.43
C PHE A 65 4.96 -5.92 -10.58
N SER A 66 4.76 -5.85 -9.26
CA SER A 66 5.73 -5.33 -8.29
C SER A 66 6.94 -6.25 -8.04
N LYS A 67 6.93 -7.48 -8.58
CA LYS A 67 8.09 -8.39 -8.52
C LYS A 67 9.28 -7.85 -9.31
N GLU A 68 8.99 -7.27 -10.47
CA GLU A 68 9.99 -6.74 -11.41
C GLU A 68 9.96 -5.20 -11.51
N HIS A 69 9.02 -4.56 -10.81
CA HIS A 69 8.84 -3.11 -10.83
C HIS A 69 8.73 -2.52 -9.42
N THR A 70 9.42 -1.42 -9.16
CA THR A 70 9.35 -0.72 -7.87
C THR A 70 8.75 0.67 -8.02
N VAL A 71 8.17 1.19 -6.94
CA VAL A 71 7.79 2.62 -6.83
C VAL A 71 8.92 3.35 -6.10
N GLU A 72 9.55 4.30 -6.78
CA GLU A 72 10.63 5.12 -6.24
C GLU A 72 10.25 6.60 -6.21
N SER A 73 10.85 7.38 -5.31
CA SER A 73 10.67 8.84 -5.31
C SER A 73 11.59 9.50 -6.32
N CYS A 74 11.06 10.41 -7.15
CA CYS A 74 11.85 11.27 -8.03
C CYS A 74 12.73 12.25 -7.25
N ASP A 75 14.02 12.31 -7.56
CA ASP A 75 14.95 13.24 -6.88
C ASP A 75 14.68 14.71 -7.23
N LYS A 76 14.06 14.96 -8.39
CA LYS A 76 13.77 16.32 -8.87
C LYS A 76 12.46 16.89 -8.32
N CYS A 77 11.38 16.11 -8.37
CA CYS A 77 10.03 16.58 -8.00
C CYS A 77 9.42 15.87 -6.80
N ARG A 78 10.10 14.87 -6.22
CA ARG A 78 9.61 14.03 -5.11
C ARG A 78 8.28 13.32 -5.38
N ASN A 79 7.85 13.20 -6.64
CA ASN A 79 6.70 12.38 -7.02
C ASN A 79 7.10 10.92 -7.21
N PRO A 80 6.18 9.98 -6.96
CA PRO A 80 6.43 8.56 -7.20
C PRO A 80 6.60 8.29 -8.69
N ARG A 81 7.59 7.47 -9.05
CA ARG A 81 7.83 6.93 -10.39
C ARG A 81 7.87 5.41 -10.33
N LEU A 82 7.42 4.76 -11.40
CA LEU A 82 7.59 3.32 -11.58
C LEU A 82 8.94 3.06 -12.23
N VAL A 83 9.72 2.14 -11.67
CA VAL A 83 11.02 1.72 -12.18
C VAL A 83 10.94 0.24 -12.51
N CYS A 84 11.28 -0.10 -13.75
CA CYS A 84 11.37 -1.48 -14.23
C CYS A 84 12.80 -1.99 -14.01
N HIS A 85 12.93 -3.17 -13.40
CA HIS A 85 14.22 -3.82 -13.11
C HIS A 85 14.46 -5.11 -13.92
N ALA A 86 13.52 -5.47 -14.79
CA ALA A 86 13.66 -6.63 -15.66
C ALA A 86 14.86 -6.42 -16.60
N GLN A 87 15.86 -7.30 -16.52
CA GLN A 87 17.16 -7.11 -17.18
C GLN A 87 17.14 -7.32 -18.71
N GLU A 88 16.07 -7.87 -19.28
CA GLU A 88 15.93 -8.03 -20.74
C GLU A 88 14.47 -7.90 -21.18
N HIS A 89 14.08 -6.70 -21.65
CA HIS A 89 12.92 -6.56 -22.53
C HIS A 89 13.42 -6.41 -23.96
N ARG A 90 13.53 -7.52 -24.69
CA ARG A 90 13.36 -7.46 -26.14
C ARG A 90 11.91 -7.02 -26.36
N ILE A 91 11.69 -5.93 -27.08
CA ILE A 91 10.35 -5.48 -27.46
C ILE A 91 9.77 -6.51 -28.44
N GLU A 92 9.30 -7.63 -27.92
CA GLU A 92 8.25 -8.42 -28.51
C GLU A 92 7.06 -8.21 -27.57
N ASP A 93 6.02 -7.54 -28.08
CA ASP A 93 4.79 -7.19 -27.37
C ASP A 93 4.41 -8.20 -26.26
N PRO A 94 4.39 -7.80 -24.97
CA PRO A 94 4.00 -8.72 -23.92
C PRO A 94 2.49 -9.02 -24.05
N PRO A 95 2.05 -10.29 -23.97
CA PRO A 95 0.63 -10.65 -23.97
C PRO A 95 -0.04 -10.32 -22.63
N SER A 96 0.20 -9.15 -22.03
CA SER A 96 -0.45 -8.74 -20.78
C SER A 96 -1.89 -8.27 -21.01
N ALA A 97 -2.28 -8.02 -22.26
CA ALA A 97 -3.66 -7.76 -22.65
C ALA A 97 -4.39 -9.04 -23.07
N ARG A 98 -4.47 -10.07 -22.21
CA ARG A 98 -5.46 -11.14 -22.42
C ARG A 98 -6.17 -11.47 -21.11
N THR A 99 -7.16 -10.61 -20.82
CA THR A 99 -8.37 -10.88 -20.02
C THR A 99 -8.17 -11.26 -18.56
N CYS A 100 -8.76 -10.48 -17.64
CA CYS A 100 -9.24 -11.06 -16.39
C CYS A 100 -10.23 -12.17 -16.76
N ALA A 101 -9.92 -13.43 -16.45
CA ALA A 101 -10.91 -14.49 -16.53
C ALA A 101 -12.11 -14.10 -15.64
N PRO A 102 -13.36 -14.24 -16.10
CA PRO A 102 -14.52 -13.99 -15.25
C PRO A 102 -14.48 -14.97 -14.08
N GLU A 103 -14.62 -14.43 -12.87
CA GLU A 103 -14.71 -15.21 -11.65
C GLU A 103 -15.99 -16.04 -11.71
N THR A 104 -15.87 -17.37 -11.75
CA THR A 104 -17.01 -18.27 -11.55
C THR A 104 -17.47 -18.13 -10.11
N GLU A 105 -18.64 -17.52 -9.93
CA GLU A 105 -19.45 -17.55 -8.72
C GLU A 105 -19.83 -19.01 -8.41
N GLU A 106 -19.51 -19.49 -7.21
CA GLU A 106 -20.05 -20.73 -6.61
C GLU A 106 -20.62 -20.42 -5.23
#